data_AF-A0A239YEU4-F1
#
_entry.id   AF-A0A239YEU4-F1
#
_cell.length_a   1.000
_cell.length_b   1.000
_cell.length_c   1.000
_cell.angle_alpha   90.00
_cell.angle_beta   90.00
_cell.angle_gamma   90.00
#
_symmetry.space_group_name_H-M   'P 1'
#
loop_
_entity.id
_entity.type
_entity.pdbx_description
1 polymer ?
#
loop_
_entity_poly.entity_id
_entity_poly.type
_entity_poly.pdbx_seq_one_letter_code
_entity_poly.pdbx_strand_id
1 'polypeptide(L)'
;MMIHLKRNWVAKLLSILAAIVMWFFIMRDQNPVMEVTYNVPIQVQNLESNYIIEDAPASARVVLSGPRDTIITMKADVLKAYIDASGVKPGQNNVTITFTPPAGMTLVEVKPDNITINVDEYAERKLPVEIVPLGKFSDDVALKSVTIVPKEVTVSGRKQQVNAAAKVVMKVNLTGQTKNFSSVGALEAWDNSGNVLDVHVNPAQGQAQYELNLLRKDKAVPINVPTTGTVADGYEVKSITQSPSQLTITGREEIVDSVNEIQTEPIDISSVNTPIQGTYNLVLPNGISSNVSTVRIKIDVQKKENT
;
A
#
# COMPACT_ATOMS: atom_id res chain seq x y z
N MET A 1 -74.10 35.55 -29.56
CA MET A 1 -72.65 35.35 -29.79
C MET A 1 -72.37 34.08 -30.62
N MET A 2 -73.07 33.87 -31.75
CA MET A 2 -72.96 32.61 -32.54
C MET A 2 -73.15 32.82 -34.07
N ILE A 3 -73.00 34.05 -34.58
CA ILE A 3 -73.33 34.37 -35.99
C ILE A 3 -72.07 34.47 -36.89
N HIS A 4 -70.86 34.50 -36.33
CA HIS A 4 -69.63 34.54 -37.13
C HIS A 4 -69.14 33.16 -37.62
N LEU A 5 -69.80 32.06 -37.25
CA LEU A 5 -69.37 30.73 -37.69
C LEU A 5 -69.74 30.39 -39.14
N LYS A 6 -70.85 30.91 -39.69
CA LYS A 6 -71.36 30.55 -41.03
C LYS A 6 -70.68 31.28 -42.20
N ARG A 7 -69.91 32.35 -41.95
CA ARG A 7 -69.16 33.07 -42.99
C ARG A 7 -67.81 32.37 -43.25
N ASN A 8 -67.48 32.14 -44.52
CA ASN A 8 -66.30 31.40 -44.99
C ASN A 8 -66.22 29.93 -44.51
N TRP A 9 -67.36 29.24 -44.42
CA TRP A 9 -67.41 27.85 -43.94
C TRP A 9 -66.62 26.87 -44.83
N VAL A 10 -66.61 27.08 -46.16
CA VAL A 10 -65.80 26.29 -47.11
C VAL A 10 -64.30 26.46 -46.86
N ALA A 11 -63.84 27.70 -46.66
CA ALA A 11 -62.43 27.96 -46.37
C ALA A 11 -62.00 27.35 -45.02
N LYS A 12 -62.87 27.35 -44.02
CA LYS A 12 -62.62 26.69 -42.71
C LYS A 12 -62.57 25.17 -42.84
N LEU A 13 -63.42 24.58 -43.67
CA LEU A 13 -63.41 23.14 -43.97
C LEU A 13 -62.13 22.75 -44.74
N LEU A 14 -61.71 23.59 -45.69
CA LEU A 14 -60.48 23.39 -46.44
C LEU A 14 -59.24 23.51 -45.54
N SER A 15 -59.22 24.49 -44.63
CA SER A 15 -58.11 24.67 -43.69
C SER A 15 -58.00 23.53 -42.68
N ILE A 16 -59.12 22.98 -42.20
CA ILE A 16 -59.09 21.84 -41.27
C ILE A 16 -58.66 20.56 -42.00
N LEU A 17 -59.10 20.34 -43.24
CA LEU A 17 -58.63 19.23 -44.07
C LEU A 17 -57.12 19.35 -44.33
N ALA A 18 -56.63 20.53 -44.69
CA ALA A 18 -55.20 20.80 -44.87
C ALA A 18 -54.41 20.57 -43.58
N ALA A 19 -54.94 20.99 -42.42
CA ALA A 19 -54.33 20.73 -41.13
C ALA A 19 -54.29 19.22 -40.81
N ILE A 20 -55.33 18.45 -41.13
CA ILE A 20 -55.37 16.99 -40.92
C ILE A 20 -54.39 16.27 -41.85
N VAL A 21 -54.32 16.66 -43.12
CA VAL A 21 -53.38 16.09 -44.09
C VAL A 21 -51.94 16.41 -43.68
N MET A 22 -51.66 17.66 -43.30
CA MET A 22 -50.35 18.08 -42.81
C MET A 22 -50.00 17.38 -41.48
N TRP A 23 -50.96 17.23 -40.56
CA TRP A 23 -50.80 16.46 -39.33
C TRP A 23 -50.43 15.01 -39.63
N PHE A 24 -51.17 14.34 -40.52
CA PHE A 24 -50.91 12.95 -40.89
C PHE A 24 -49.57 12.78 -41.62
N PHE A 25 -49.17 13.77 -42.43
CA PHE A 25 -47.89 13.79 -43.12
C PHE A 25 -46.72 13.95 -42.13
N ILE A 26 -46.87 14.82 -41.10
CA ILE A 26 -45.88 14.99 -40.02
C ILE A 26 -45.84 13.75 -39.11
N MET A 27 -46.98 13.11 -38.87
CA MET A 27 -47.10 11.94 -37.98
C MET A 27 -46.48 10.66 -38.57
N ARG A 28 -46.28 10.61 -39.90
CA ARG A 28 -45.82 9.40 -40.62
C ARG A 28 -44.38 9.00 -40.28
N ASP A 29 -43.57 9.91 -39.73
CA ASP A 29 -42.14 9.69 -39.51
C ASP A 29 -41.72 9.91 -38.04
N GLN A 30 -42.60 9.60 -37.09
CA GLN A 30 -42.36 9.88 -35.68
C GLN A 30 -41.20 9.10 -35.04
N ASN A 31 -40.79 7.96 -35.61
CA ASN A 31 -39.74 7.13 -35.03
C ASN A 31 -38.87 6.49 -36.13
N PRO A 32 -37.89 7.24 -36.69
CA PRO A 32 -37.03 6.73 -37.74
C PRO A 32 -36.15 5.58 -37.24
N VAL A 33 -35.82 4.65 -38.14
CA VAL A 33 -34.80 3.61 -37.87
C VAL A 33 -33.43 4.29 -37.94
N MET A 34 -32.64 4.14 -36.89
CA MET A 34 -31.29 4.71 -36.78
C MET A 34 -30.26 3.62 -36.58
N GLU A 35 -29.04 3.85 -37.09
CA GLU A 35 -27.87 3.04 -36.78
C GLU A 35 -27.05 3.71 -35.68
N VAL A 36 -26.70 2.95 -34.64
CA VAL A 36 -25.86 3.44 -33.55
C VAL A 36 -24.74 2.44 -33.28
N THR A 37 -23.55 3.00 -33.04
CA THR A 37 -22.36 2.24 -32.69
C THR A 37 -22.22 2.16 -31.17
N TYR A 38 -22.05 0.95 -30.66
CA TYR A 38 -21.77 0.66 -29.26
C TYR A 38 -20.40 -0.01 -29.12
N ASN A 39 -19.72 0.28 -28.01
CA ASN A 39 -18.54 -0.47 -27.59
C ASN A 39 -18.99 -1.48 -26.52
N VAL A 40 -19.01 -2.76 -26.89
CA VAL A 40 -19.63 -3.83 -26.10
C VAL A 40 -18.53 -4.68 -25.47
N PRO A 41 -18.56 -4.92 -24.14
CA PRO A 41 -17.59 -5.82 -23.50
C PRO A 41 -17.77 -7.25 -24.00
N ILE A 42 -16.66 -7.95 -24.19
CA ILE A 42 -16.65 -9.35 -24.63
C ILE A 42 -16.42 -10.26 -23.42
N GLN A 43 -17.23 -11.30 -23.29
CA GLN A 43 -17.09 -12.33 -22.26
C GLN A 43 -16.74 -13.68 -22.89
N VAL A 44 -15.75 -14.38 -22.34
CA VAL A 44 -15.47 -15.75 -22.73
C VAL A 44 -16.43 -16.69 -21.99
N GLN A 45 -17.08 -17.59 -22.73
CA GLN A 45 -17.99 -18.61 -22.20
C GLN A 45 -17.47 -20.01 -22.54
N ASN A 46 -17.86 -21.01 -21.74
CA ASN A 46 -17.56 -22.44 -21.97
C ASN A 46 -16.06 -22.80 -22.07
N LEU A 47 -15.17 -21.99 -21.49
CA LEU A 47 -13.75 -22.34 -21.36
C LEU A 47 -13.59 -23.44 -20.31
N GLU A 48 -12.85 -24.50 -20.64
CA GLU A 48 -12.53 -25.56 -19.68
C GLU A 48 -11.64 -25.01 -18.54
N SER A 49 -11.81 -25.51 -17.31
CA SER A 49 -11.13 -24.97 -16.13
C SER A 49 -9.60 -25.17 -16.13
N ASN A 50 -9.10 -26.07 -16.98
CA ASN A 50 -7.68 -26.32 -17.21
C ASN A 50 -7.08 -25.41 -18.29
N TYR A 51 -7.81 -24.39 -18.78
CA TYR A 51 -7.33 -23.43 -19.77
C TYR A 51 -7.46 -21.98 -19.31
N ILE A 52 -6.60 -21.12 -19.87
CA ILE A 52 -6.61 -19.67 -19.65
C ILE A 52 -6.37 -18.94 -20.98
N ILE A 53 -6.99 -17.76 -21.13
CA ILE A 53 -6.86 -16.89 -22.31
C ILE A 53 -6.51 -15.48 -21.80
N GLU A 54 -5.32 -14.98 -22.14
CA GLU A 54 -4.88 -13.62 -21.74
C GLU A 54 -5.06 -12.58 -22.87
N ASP A 55 -5.05 -13.01 -24.13
CA ASP A 55 -5.04 -12.11 -25.30
C ASP A 55 -6.44 -11.81 -25.88
N ALA A 56 -7.52 -12.08 -25.13
CA ALA A 56 -8.87 -11.79 -25.61
C ALA A 56 -9.12 -10.27 -25.60
N PRO A 57 -9.70 -9.69 -26.67
CA PRO A 57 -10.05 -8.28 -26.70
C PRO A 57 -11.10 -7.96 -25.64
N ALA A 58 -10.92 -6.85 -24.91
CA ALA A 58 -11.85 -6.45 -23.86
C ALA A 58 -13.22 -6.00 -24.39
N SER A 59 -13.28 -5.49 -25.62
CA SER A 59 -14.52 -4.99 -26.23
C SER A 59 -14.54 -5.12 -27.75
N ALA A 60 -15.75 -5.25 -28.32
CA ALA A 60 -16.03 -5.20 -29.75
C ALA A 60 -16.85 -3.95 -30.11
N ARG A 61 -16.63 -3.43 -31.31
CA ARG A 61 -17.50 -2.42 -31.91
C ARG A 61 -18.71 -3.13 -32.50
N VAL A 62 -19.90 -2.79 -32.03
CA VAL A 62 -21.17 -3.35 -32.51
C VAL A 62 -22.02 -2.23 -33.08
N VAL A 63 -22.50 -2.38 -34.31
CA VAL A 63 -23.43 -1.47 -34.97
C VAL A 63 -24.81 -2.11 -34.96
N LEU A 64 -25.77 -1.43 -34.34
CA LEU A 64 -27.17 -1.88 -34.23
C LEU A 64 -28.09 -0.92 -34.97
N SER A 65 -29.11 -1.47 -35.60
CA SER A 65 -30.18 -0.72 -36.27
C SER A 65 -31.53 -1.00 -35.62
N GLY A 66 -32.27 0.06 -35.29
CA GLY A 66 -33.57 -0.06 -34.65
C GLY A 66 -34.31 1.28 -34.52
N PRO A 67 -35.56 1.28 -34.00
CA PRO A 67 -36.32 2.50 -33.78
C PRO A 67 -35.60 3.43 -32.80
N ARG A 68 -35.56 4.74 -33.11
CA ARG A 68 -34.97 5.79 -32.28
C ARG A 68 -35.40 5.71 -30.82
N ASP A 69 -36.67 5.49 -30.52
CA ASP A 69 -37.18 5.41 -29.14
C ASP A 69 -36.54 4.25 -28.36
N THR A 70 -36.34 3.10 -29.01
CA THR A 70 -35.71 1.92 -28.41
C THR A 70 -34.22 2.15 -28.17
N ILE A 71 -33.54 2.85 -29.08
CA ILE A 71 -32.13 3.21 -28.96
C ILE A 71 -31.88 4.19 -27.81
N ILE A 72 -32.73 5.22 -27.67
CA ILE A 72 -32.58 6.26 -26.62
C ILE A 72 -32.84 5.69 -25.22
N THR A 73 -33.77 4.74 -25.10
CA THR A 73 -34.14 4.15 -23.82
C THR A 73 -33.24 2.97 -23.41
N MET A 74 -32.49 2.40 -24.35
CA MET A 74 -31.58 1.28 -24.09
C MET A 74 -30.31 1.73 -23.36
N LYS A 75 -29.94 0.97 -22.33
CA LYS A 75 -28.65 1.14 -21.63
C LYS A 75 -27.56 0.30 -22.30
N ALA A 76 -26.36 0.84 -22.46
CA ALA A 76 -25.25 0.09 -23.04
C ALA A 76 -24.90 -1.19 -22.24
N ASP A 77 -25.11 -1.20 -20.93
CA ASP A 77 -24.77 -2.32 -20.03
C ASP A 77 -25.54 -3.63 -20.31
N VAL A 78 -26.68 -3.56 -21.01
CA VAL A 78 -27.42 -4.78 -21.39
C VAL A 78 -26.82 -5.48 -22.61
N LEU A 79 -25.94 -4.79 -23.35
CA LEU A 79 -25.26 -5.35 -24.51
C LEU A 79 -24.09 -6.20 -24.02
N LYS A 80 -24.09 -7.48 -24.36
CA LYS A 80 -23.02 -8.42 -24.04
C LYS A 80 -22.66 -9.22 -25.28
N ALA A 81 -21.41 -9.11 -25.70
CA ALA A 81 -20.84 -9.99 -26.71
C ALA A 81 -20.14 -11.15 -25.99
N TYR A 82 -20.09 -12.31 -26.62
CA TYR A 82 -19.39 -13.45 -26.06
C TYR A 82 -18.62 -14.23 -27.12
N ILE A 83 -17.58 -14.91 -26.64
CA ILE A 83 -16.83 -15.89 -27.40
C ILE A 83 -17.16 -17.24 -26.80
N ASP A 84 -17.64 -18.17 -27.62
CA ASP A 84 -17.78 -19.56 -27.21
C ASP A 84 -16.43 -20.26 -27.36
N ALA A 85 -15.81 -20.56 -26.22
CA ALA A 85 -14.53 -21.26 -26.15
C ALA A 85 -14.71 -22.78 -25.98
N SER A 86 -15.90 -23.33 -26.26
CA SER A 86 -16.09 -24.78 -26.25
C SER A 86 -15.21 -25.46 -27.32
N GLY A 87 -14.44 -26.48 -26.91
CA GLY A 87 -13.60 -27.26 -27.82
C GLY A 87 -12.30 -26.58 -28.29
N VAL A 88 -11.93 -25.43 -27.71
CA VAL A 88 -10.61 -24.82 -27.94
C VAL A 88 -9.50 -25.74 -27.43
N LYS A 89 -8.34 -25.71 -28.10
CA LYS A 89 -7.15 -26.50 -27.72
C LYS A 89 -5.99 -25.58 -27.35
N PRO A 90 -4.97 -26.07 -26.62
CA PRO A 90 -3.77 -25.29 -26.37
C PRO A 90 -3.13 -24.76 -27.67
N GLY A 91 -2.73 -23.49 -27.67
CA GLY A 91 -2.18 -22.77 -28.83
C GLY A 91 -3.14 -21.75 -29.44
N GLN A 92 -2.89 -21.39 -30.71
CA GLN A 92 -3.70 -20.41 -31.43
C GLN A 92 -5.02 -21.01 -31.91
N ASN A 93 -6.13 -20.34 -31.58
CA ASN A 93 -7.47 -20.70 -32.03
C ASN A 93 -8.13 -19.47 -32.66
N ASN A 94 -8.78 -19.67 -33.81
CA ASN A 94 -9.63 -18.65 -34.40
C ASN A 94 -11.05 -18.84 -33.89
N VAL A 95 -11.59 -17.79 -33.28
CA VAL A 95 -12.94 -17.79 -32.69
C VAL A 95 -13.73 -16.58 -33.20
N THR A 96 -15.03 -16.77 -33.35
CA THR A 96 -15.95 -15.73 -33.81
C THR A 96 -16.65 -15.07 -32.62
N ILE A 97 -16.71 -13.74 -32.62
CA ILE A 97 -17.44 -12.99 -31.60
C ILE A 97 -18.92 -13.09 -31.90
N THR A 98 -19.67 -13.67 -30.96
CA THR A 98 -21.12 -13.79 -31.05
C THR A 98 -21.79 -12.67 -30.28
N PHE A 99 -22.81 -12.07 -30.86
CA PHE A 99 -23.60 -11.02 -30.23
C PHE A 99 -25.09 -11.28 -30.48
N THR A 100 -25.89 -11.23 -29.41
CA THR A 100 -27.34 -11.39 -29.49
C THR A 100 -28.01 -10.01 -29.37
N PRO A 101 -28.64 -9.50 -30.44
CA PRO A 101 -29.34 -8.21 -30.39
C PRO A 101 -30.52 -8.23 -29.41
N PRO A 102 -30.75 -7.14 -28.67
CA PRO A 102 -31.97 -6.95 -27.90
C PRO A 102 -33.22 -6.96 -28.80
N ALA A 103 -34.38 -7.27 -28.21
CA ALA A 103 -35.65 -7.29 -28.93
C ALA A 103 -35.94 -5.95 -29.61
N GLY A 104 -36.35 -5.99 -30.89
CA GLY A 104 -36.64 -4.80 -31.68
C GLY A 104 -35.42 -4.13 -32.33
N MET A 105 -34.23 -4.72 -32.20
CA MET A 105 -33.02 -4.29 -32.91
C MET A 105 -32.50 -5.35 -33.86
N THR A 106 -31.72 -4.91 -34.85
CA THR A 106 -31.04 -5.75 -35.82
C THR A 106 -29.53 -5.51 -35.75
N LEU A 107 -28.75 -6.59 -35.83
CA LEU A 107 -27.31 -6.51 -35.90
C LEU A 107 -26.91 -6.09 -37.31
N VAL A 108 -26.20 -4.97 -37.43
CA VAL A 108 -25.64 -4.51 -38.71
C VAL A 108 -24.21 -5.02 -38.86
N GLU A 109 -23.38 -4.83 -37.83
CA GLU A 109 -21.96 -5.15 -37.91
C GLU A 109 -21.34 -5.42 -36.53
N VAL A 110 -20.37 -6.33 -36.47
CA VAL A 110 -19.49 -6.54 -35.32
C VAL A 110 -18.05 -6.48 -35.82
N LYS A 111 -17.20 -5.64 -35.21
CA LYS A 111 -15.77 -5.58 -35.49
C LYS A 111 -14.92 -5.69 -34.22
N PRO A 112 -13.90 -6.57 -34.22
CA PRO A 112 -13.66 -7.63 -35.20
C PRO A 112 -14.77 -8.70 -35.15
N ASP A 113 -15.01 -9.40 -36.25
CA ASP A 113 -15.93 -10.55 -36.32
C ASP A 113 -15.23 -11.83 -35.88
N ASN A 114 -13.99 -12.02 -36.31
CA ASN A 114 -13.12 -13.13 -35.96
C ASN A 114 -11.86 -12.62 -35.28
N ILE A 115 -11.42 -13.35 -34.26
CA ILE A 115 -10.20 -13.06 -33.52
C ILE A 115 -9.38 -14.33 -33.35
N THR A 116 -8.06 -14.16 -33.33
CA THR A 116 -7.14 -15.21 -32.93
C THR A 116 -6.86 -15.05 -31.45
N ILE A 117 -7.23 -16.06 -30.66
CA ILE A 117 -6.91 -16.14 -29.23
C ILE A 117 -5.80 -17.17 -29.01
N ASN A 118 -4.91 -16.90 -28.06
CA ASN A 118 -3.96 -17.89 -27.57
C ASN A 118 -4.53 -18.53 -26.30
N VAL A 119 -4.60 -19.86 -26.31
CA VAL A 119 -5.10 -20.66 -25.18
C VAL A 119 -3.93 -21.39 -24.57
N ASP A 120 -3.68 -21.16 -23.28
CA ASP A 120 -2.65 -21.86 -22.52
C ASP A 120 -3.27 -22.79 -21.48
N GLU A 121 -2.51 -23.79 -21.05
CA GLU A 121 -2.92 -24.62 -19.91
C GLU A 121 -2.89 -23.78 -18.62
N TYR A 122 -3.97 -23.86 -17.85
CA TYR A 122 -4.09 -23.25 -16.53
C TYR A 122 -3.58 -24.21 -15.45
N ALA A 123 -2.86 -23.67 -14.48
CA ALA A 123 -2.49 -24.40 -13.28
C ALA A 123 -2.60 -23.52 -12.04
N GLU A 124 -2.77 -24.19 -10.90
CA GLU A 124 -2.78 -23.59 -9.58
C GLU A 124 -1.87 -24.39 -8.65
N ARG A 125 -1.01 -23.71 -7.89
CA ARG A 125 -0.13 -24.33 -6.89
C ARG A 125 -0.10 -23.49 -5.62
N LYS A 126 -0.04 -24.15 -4.48
CA LYS A 126 0.28 -23.49 -3.21
C LYS A 126 1.79 -23.42 -3.04
N LEU A 127 2.30 -22.23 -2.78
CA LEU A 127 3.72 -21.97 -2.57
C LEU A 127 3.96 -21.24 -1.24
N PRO A 128 5.08 -21.53 -0.56
CA PRO A 128 5.44 -20.83 0.66
C PRO A 128 5.81 -19.38 0.38
N VAL A 129 5.58 -18.51 1.36
CA VAL A 129 6.00 -17.11 1.33
C VAL A 129 7.32 -16.95 2.08
N GLU A 130 8.31 -16.40 1.40
CA GLU A 130 9.61 -16.02 1.95
C GLU A 130 9.72 -14.50 2.06
N ILE A 131 10.44 -14.03 3.07
CA ILE A 131 10.75 -12.61 3.21
C ILE A 131 12.14 -12.36 2.62
N VAL A 132 12.22 -11.41 1.70
CA VAL A 132 13.49 -10.88 1.21
C VAL A 132 13.74 -9.53 1.90
N PRO A 133 14.71 -9.46 2.82
CA PRO A 133 15.04 -8.22 3.50
C PRO A 133 15.77 -7.27 2.55
N LEU A 134 15.39 -6.00 2.59
CA LEU A 134 16.08 -4.89 1.92
C LEU A 134 16.88 -4.12 2.98
N GLY A 135 18.21 -4.14 2.82
CA GLY A 135 19.14 -3.57 3.79
C GLY A 135 19.46 -4.51 4.96
N LYS A 136 20.08 -3.96 6.01
CA LYS A 136 20.44 -4.67 7.23
C LYS A 136 20.02 -3.86 8.46
N PHE A 137 19.81 -4.54 9.58
CA PHE A 137 19.68 -3.86 10.87
C PHE A 137 20.99 -3.15 11.26
N SER A 138 20.89 -2.16 12.15
CA SER A 138 22.09 -1.58 12.79
C SER A 138 22.76 -2.64 13.68
N ASP A 139 24.07 -2.49 13.91
CA ASP A 139 24.84 -3.41 14.77
C ASP A 139 24.33 -3.42 16.23
N ASP A 140 23.57 -2.39 16.63
CA ASP A 140 22.93 -2.26 17.95
C ASP A 140 21.59 -3.01 18.06
N VAL A 141 21.13 -3.68 17.01
CA VAL A 141 19.82 -4.33 16.92
C VAL A 141 19.97 -5.81 16.56
N ALA A 142 19.40 -6.69 17.38
CA ALA A 142 19.31 -8.12 17.10
C ALA A 142 17.88 -8.52 16.70
N LEU A 143 17.76 -9.35 15.66
CA LEU A 143 16.50 -9.99 15.31
C LEU A 143 16.19 -11.10 16.32
N LYS A 144 15.06 -10.97 17.03
CA LYS A 144 14.58 -12.02 17.93
C LYS A 144 13.74 -13.06 17.18
N SER A 145 12.74 -12.60 16.44
CA SER A 145 11.89 -13.47 15.62
C SER A 145 11.26 -12.70 14.46
N VAL A 146 10.88 -13.43 13.41
CA VAL A 146 10.12 -12.91 12.28
C VAL A 146 9.00 -13.90 11.93
N THR A 147 7.79 -13.38 11.73
CA THR A 147 6.63 -14.19 11.34
C THR A 147 5.97 -13.57 10.12
N ILE A 148 5.71 -14.37 9.08
CA ILE A 148 4.97 -13.99 7.87
C ILE A 148 3.55 -14.56 7.92
N VAL A 149 2.56 -13.75 7.56
CA VAL A 149 1.16 -14.15 7.41
C VAL A 149 0.65 -13.67 6.05
N PRO A 150 0.12 -14.55 5.18
CA PRO A 150 0.05 -16.00 5.33
C PRO A 150 1.41 -16.70 5.10
N LYS A 151 1.54 -17.95 5.57
CA LYS A 151 2.76 -18.77 5.35
C LYS A 151 2.82 -19.38 3.94
N GLU A 152 1.65 -19.59 3.34
CA GLU A 152 1.50 -20.13 1.99
C GLU A 152 0.45 -19.31 1.26
N VAL A 153 0.63 -19.17 -0.05
CA VAL A 153 -0.34 -18.52 -0.94
C VAL A 153 -0.59 -19.38 -2.15
N THR A 154 -1.76 -19.18 -2.74
CA THR A 154 -2.12 -19.78 -4.02
C THR A 154 -1.51 -18.94 -5.14
N VAL A 155 -0.79 -19.59 -6.05
CA VAL A 155 -0.28 -19.01 -7.29
C VAL A 155 -0.96 -19.69 -8.47
N SER A 156 -1.56 -18.90 -9.37
CA SER A 156 -2.29 -19.41 -10.52
C SER A 156 -2.03 -18.62 -11.80
N GLY A 157 -2.24 -19.27 -12.94
CA GLY A 157 -1.99 -18.69 -14.26
C GLY A 157 -1.53 -19.74 -15.27
N ARG A 158 -0.73 -19.32 -16.25
CA ARG A 158 -0.14 -20.22 -17.25
C ARG A 158 0.70 -21.30 -16.59
N LYS A 159 0.42 -22.57 -16.92
CA LYS A 159 1.05 -23.75 -16.33
C LYS A 159 2.57 -23.71 -16.40
N GLN A 160 3.14 -23.20 -17.49
CA GLN A 160 4.60 -23.05 -17.61
C GLN A 160 5.16 -22.08 -16.55
N GLN A 161 4.50 -20.94 -16.32
CA GLN A 161 4.91 -19.94 -15.34
C GLN A 161 4.70 -20.46 -13.91
N VAL A 162 3.54 -21.06 -13.64
CA VAL A 162 3.21 -21.66 -12.33
C VAL A 162 4.14 -22.82 -11.98
N ASN A 163 4.60 -23.59 -12.96
CA ASN A 163 5.59 -24.65 -12.75
C ASN A 163 7.01 -24.08 -12.55
N ALA A 164 7.35 -22.97 -13.20
CA ALA A 164 8.61 -22.27 -12.99
C ALA A 164 8.66 -21.53 -11.64
N ALA A 165 7.51 -21.18 -11.07
CA ALA A 165 7.40 -20.54 -9.77
C ALA A 165 7.95 -21.46 -8.67
N ALA A 166 9.02 -20.98 -8.04
CA ALA A 166 9.72 -21.67 -6.97
C ALA A 166 9.20 -21.24 -5.59
N LYS A 167 8.99 -19.94 -5.42
CA LYS A 167 8.59 -19.33 -4.15
C LYS A 167 7.88 -18.00 -4.36
N VAL A 168 7.15 -17.58 -3.34
CA VAL A 168 6.55 -16.24 -3.30
C VAL A 168 7.32 -15.37 -2.33
N VAL A 169 7.67 -14.17 -2.75
CA VAL A 169 8.55 -13.28 -2.02
C VAL A 169 7.80 -12.04 -1.58
N MET A 170 8.04 -11.63 -0.34
CA MET A 170 7.70 -10.32 0.18
C MET A 170 8.96 -9.53 0.48
N LYS A 171 9.11 -8.35 -0.12
CA LYS A 171 10.23 -7.45 0.16
C LYS A 171 9.94 -6.61 1.39
N VAL A 172 10.85 -6.55 2.36
CA VAL A 172 10.69 -5.74 3.58
C VAL A 172 11.93 -4.90 3.83
N ASN A 173 11.77 -3.59 3.99
CA ASN A 173 12.88 -2.70 4.31
C ASN A 173 13.19 -2.73 5.81
N LEU A 174 14.44 -3.07 6.15
CA LEU A 174 14.92 -3.18 7.53
C LEU A 174 15.65 -1.92 8.01
N THR A 175 15.98 -1.01 7.11
CA THR A 175 16.83 0.15 7.39
C THR A 175 16.16 1.11 8.38
N GLY A 176 16.87 1.49 9.44
CA GLY A 176 16.39 2.43 10.46
C GLY A 176 15.42 1.84 11.49
N GLN A 177 15.09 0.55 11.41
CA GLN A 177 14.20 -0.09 12.38
C GLN A 177 14.98 -0.50 13.64
N THR A 178 14.54 0.02 14.79
CA THR A 178 15.16 -0.22 16.11
C THR A 178 14.20 -0.82 17.14
N LYS A 179 12.92 -0.97 16.79
CA LYS A 179 11.86 -1.52 17.64
C LYS A 179 11.02 -2.52 16.85
N ASN A 180 10.20 -3.31 17.55
CA ASN A 180 9.23 -4.20 16.94
C ASN A 180 8.36 -3.44 15.93
N PHE A 181 8.21 -4.00 14.74
CA PHE A 181 7.43 -3.38 13.67
C PHE A 181 6.70 -4.42 12.84
N SER A 182 5.65 -3.98 12.16
CA SER A 182 4.90 -4.76 11.18
C SER A 182 5.06 -4.12 9.81
N SER A 183 5.24 -4.93 8.78
CA SER A 183 5.32 -4.48 7.40
C SER A 183 4.33 -5.24 6.54
N VAL A 184 3.53 -4.50 5.77
CA VAL A 184 2.60 -5.05 4.78
C VAL A 184 3.20 -4.80 3.40
N GLY A 185 3.22 -5.84 2.56
CA GLY A 185 3.80 -5.79 1.23
C GLY A 185 3.03 -6.62 0.22
N ALA A 186 3.20 -6.30 -1.06
CA ALA A 186 2.74 -7.13 -2.15
C ALA A 186 3.56 -8.43 -2.21
N LEU A 187 2.91 -9.50 -2.63
CA LEU A 187 3.52 -10.81 -2.82
C LEU A 187 3.81 -11.05 -4.29
N GLU A 188 5.07 -11.34 -4.62
CA GLU A 188 5.54 -11.59 -5.97
C GLU A 188 5.99 -13.04 -6.11
N ALA A 189 5.54 -13.76 -7.13
CA ALA A 189 6.06 -15.10 -7.41
C ALA A 189 7.38 -15.00 -8.17
N TRP A 190 8.41 -15.71 -7.68
CA TRP A 190 9.75 -15.72 -8.24
C TRP A 190 10.11 -17.11 -8.76
N ASP A 191 10.87 -17.15 -9.84
CA ASP A 191 11.53 -18.37 -10.30
C ASP A 191 12.80 -18.69 -9.48
N ASN A 192 13.47 -19.81 -9.79
CA ASN A 192 14.74 -20.18 -9.17
C ASN A 192 15.90 -19.21 -9.46
N SER A 193 15.78 -18.37 -10.48
CA SER A 193 16.78 -17.38 -10.89
C SER A 193 16.55 -16.02 -10.22
N GLY A 194 15.43 -15.84 -9.51
CA GLY A 194 15.02 -14.59 -8.87
C GLY A 194 14.27 -13.62 -9.77
N ASN A 195 13.77 -14.07 -10.93
CA ASN A 195 12.94 -13.25 -11.81
C ASN A 195 11.49 -13.27 -11.34
N VAL A 196 10.81 -12.11 -11.47
CA VAL A 196 9.38 -11.99 -11.20
C VAL A 196 8.60 -12.64 -12.33
N LEU A 197 7.66 -13.53 -11.98
CA LEU A 197 6.78 -14.21 -12.92
C LEU A 197 5.44 -13.48 -13.01
N ASP A 198 4.87 -13.46 -14.22
CA ASP A 198 3.54 -12.92 -14.46
C ASP A 198 2.48 -13.99 -14.16
N VAL A 199 2.05 -14.01 -12.89
CA VAL A 199 1.08 -14.97 -12.33
C VAL A 199 0.18 -14.27 -11.32
N HIS A 200 -1.01 -14.82 -11.12
CA HIS A 200 -1.92 -14.34 -10.10
C HIS A 200 -1.58 -14.95 -8.73
N VAL A 201 -1.42 -14.11 -7.71
CA VAL A 201 -1.12 -14.54 -6.33
C VAL A 201 -2.29 -14.18 -5.43
N ASN A 202 -2.81 -15.17 -4.70
CA ASN A 202 -3.93 -15.01 -3.78
C ASN A 202 -3.61 -15.59 -2.38
N PRO A 203 -3.65 -14.78 -1.31
CA PRO A 203 -3.83 -13.32 -1.31
C PRO A 203 -2.66 -12.59 -1.97
N ALA A 204 -2.94 -11.42 -2.56
CA ALA A 204 -1.93 -10.60 -3.25
C ALA A 204 -1.00 -9.83 -2.30
N GLN A 205 -1.32 -9.81 -1.00
CA GLN A 205 -0.57 -9.11 0.03
C GLN A 205 -0.30 -10.01 1.23
N GLY A 206 0.83 -9.78 1.89
CA GLY A 206 1.22 -10.42 3.12
C GLY A 206 1.63 -9.39 4.18
N GLN A 207 1.71 -9.86 5.42
CA GLN A 207 2.17 -9.08 6.57
C GLN A 207 3.30 -9.82 7.27
N ALA A 208 4.42 -9.14 7.48
CA ALA A 208 5.54 -9.63 8.29
C ALA A 208 5.60 -8.88 9.60
N GLN A 209 5.62 -9.62 10.70
CA GLN A 209 5.82 -9.11 12.04
C GLN A 209 7.27 -9.40 12.46
N TYR A 210 8.00 -8.35 12.82
CA TYR A 210 9.36 -8.43 13.33
C TYR A 210 9.39 -8.12 14.82
N GLU A 211 10.02 -9.00 15.58
CA GLU A 211 10.41 -8.75 16.97
C GLU A 211 11.91 -8.51 17.02
N LEU A 212 12.29 -7.32 17.48
CA LEU A 212 13.67 -6.88 17.58
C LEU A 212 14.05 -6.71 19.05
N ASN A 213 15.32 -6.92 19.36
CA ASN A 213 15.89 -6.63 20.67
C ASN A 213 17.06 -5.65 20.52
N LEU A 214 17.09 -4.60 21.33
CA LEU A 214 18.21 -3.68 21.35
C LEU A 214 19.36 -4.30 22.13
N LEU A 215 20.50 -4.48 21.48
CA LEU A 215 21.72 -4.97 22.12
C LEU A 215 22.35 -3.89 23.00
N ARG A 216 22.19 -2.63 22.60
CA ARG A 216 22.72 -1.46 23.29
C ARG A 216 21.65 -0.39 23.39
N LYS A 217 21.55 0.24 24.56
CA LYS A 217 20.64 1.34 24.88
C LYS A 217 21.45 2.54 25.33
N ASP A 218 21.06 3.71 24.84
CA ASP A 218 21.59 4.98 25.27
C ASP A 218 20.65 5.63 26.31
N LYS A 219 21.22 6.13 27.40
CA LYS A 219 20.47 6.87 28.43
C LYS A 219 21.27 8.09 28.87
N ALA A 220 20.62 9.24 28.93
CA ALA A 220 21.21 10.44 29.53
C ALA A 220 21.02 10.36 31.05
N VAL A 221 22.12 10.45 31.80
CA VAL A 221 22.12 10.37 33.26
C VAL A 221 22.83 11.57 33.87
N PRO A 222 22.32 12.12 34.99
CA PRO A 222 23.00 13.19 35.71
C PRO A 222 24.30 12.68 36.35
N ILE A 223 25.23 13.62 36.53
CA ILE A 223 26.47 13.39 37.25
C ILE A 223 26.28 13.78 38.71
N ASN A 224 26.76 12.95 39.64
CA ASN A 224 26.77 13.25 41.06
C ASN A 224 28.23 13.39 41.54
N VAL A 225 28.47 14.36 42.42
CA VAL A 225 29.80 14.70 42.92
C VAL A 225 29.86 14.43 44.41
N PRO A 226 30.27 13.22 44.82
CA PRO A 226 30.49 12.95 46.23
C PRO A 226 31.69 13.77 46.73
N THR A 227 31.49 14.50 47.83
CA THR A 227 32.56 15.19 48.54
C THR A 227 32.88 14.48 49.85
N THR A 228 34.15 14.48 50.24
CA THR A 228 34.62 13.90 51.51
C THR A 228 35.34 14.94 52.35
N GLY A 229 35.22 14.83 53.67
CA GLY A 229 35.78 15.81 54.61
C GLY A 229 34.89 17.03 54.81
N THR A 230 35.40 18.00 55.57
CA THR A 230 34.73 19.27 55.86
C THR A 230 35.61 20.42 55.42
N VAL A 231 35.00 21.45 54.83
CA VAL A 231 35.67 22.72 54.51
C VAL A 231 36.30 23.35 55.76
N ALA A 232 37.24 24.28 55.58
CA ALA A 232 37.90 24.95 56.70
C ALA A 232 36.90 25.62 57.67
N ASP A 233 37.25 25.70 58.96
CA ASP A 233 36.42 26.36 59.97
C ASP A 233 36.02 27.78 59.54
N GLY A 234 34.71 28.08 59.64
CA GLY A 234 34.14 29.36 59.20
C GLY A 234 33.81 29.44 57.70
N TYR A 235 33.88 28.33 56.95
CA TYR A 235 33.45 28.25 55.56
C TYR A 235 32.30 27.25 55.36
N GLU A 236 31.56 27.39 54.26
CA GLU A 236 30.56 26.45 53.77
C GLU A 236 30.65 26.31 52.24
N VAL A 237 30.17 25.18 51.70
CA VAL A 237 30.07 24.98 50.26
C VAL A 237 28.89 25.79 49.72
N LYS A 238 29.17 26.77 48.86
CA LYS A 238 28.14 27.60 48.22
C LYS A 238 27.46 26.86 47.08
N SER A 239 28.26 26.26 46.20
CA SER A 239 27.74 25.59 45.01
C SER A 239 28.78 24.64 44.42
N ILE A 240 28.31 23.50 43.92
CA ILE A 240 29.08 22.57 43.12
C ILE A 240 28.54 22.66 41.70
N THR A 241 29.40 23.07 40.76
CA THR A 241 29.03 23.18 39.34
C THR A 241 29.85 22.18 38.54
N GLN A 242 29.17 21.43 37.69
CA GLN A 242 29.74 20.37 36.87
C GLN A 242 29.44 20.62 35.39
N SER A 243 30.45 20.46 34.54
CA SER A 243 30.36 20.65 33.10
C SER A 243 30.98 19.47 32.38
N PRO A 244 30.18 18.65 31.66
CA PRO A 244 28.72 18.74 31.47
C PRO A 244 27.91 18.36 32.73
N SER A 245 26.62 18.71 32.79
CA SER A 245 25.71 18.35 33.90
C SER A 245 25.07 16.96 33.75
N GLN A 246 25.03 16.44 32.53
CA GLN A 246 24.55 15.11 32.19
C GLN A 246 25.50 14.50 31.17
N LEU A 247 25.57 13.17 31.16
CA LEU A 247 26.33 12.40 30.17
C LEU A 247 25.45 11.31 29.56
N THR A 248 25.82 10.84 28.38
CA THR A 248 25.13 9.74 27.71
C THR A 248 25.90 8.45 27.98
N ILE A 249 25.25 7.51 28.67
CA ILE A 249 25.75 6.15 28.85
C ILE A 249 25.17 5.23 27.78
N THR A 250 25.99 4.29 27.31
CA THR A 250 25.63 3.24 26.37
C THR A 250 26.01 1.88 26.97
N GLY A 251 25.08 0.93 26.96
CA GLY A 251 25.32 -0.42 27.47
C GLY A 251 24.15 -1.34 27.21
N ARG A 252 24.16 -2.55 27.77
CA ARG A 252 22.98 -3.44 27.73
C ARG A 252 21.81 -2.79 28.46
N GLU A 253 20.61 -2.91 27.91
CA GLU A 253 19.40 -2.27 28.45
C GLU A 253 19.20 -2.53 29.94
N GLU A 254 19.36 -3.79 30.37
CA GLU A 254 19.23 -4.24 31.77
C GLU A 254 20.13 -3.44 32.73
N ILE A 255 21.36 -3.16 32.30
CA ILE A 255 22.37 -2.45 33.10
C ILE A 255 22.08 -0.94 33.04
N VAL A 256 21.82 -0.41 31.83
CA VAL A 256 21.56 1.01 31.61
C VAL A 256 20.31 1.49 32.35
N ASP A 257 19.27 0.67 32.41
CA ASP A 257 18.04 1.01 33.13
C ASP A 257 18.26 1.05 34.65
N SER A 258 19.17 0.24 35.18
CA SER A 258 19.55 0.26 36.61
C SER A 258 20.36 1.49 37.03
N VAL A 259 20.99 2.19 36.09
CA VAL A 259 21.82 3.36 36.39
C VAL A 259 20.99 4.63 36.39
N ASN A 260 20.86 5.24 37.57
CA ASN A 260 20.12 6.49 37.77
C ASN A 260 21.03 7.72 37.73
N GLU A 261 22.27 7.58 38.21
CA GLU A 261 23.30 8.62 38.24
C GLU A 261 24.67 8.00 38.03
N ILE A 262 25.63 8.80 37.55
CA ILE A 262 27.04 8.43 37.49
C ILE A 262 27.82 9.29 38.46
N GLN A 263 28.63 8.67 39.31
CA GLN A 263 29.42 9.37 40.30
C GLN A 263 30.82 9.68 39.77
N THR A 264 31.41 10.76 40.28
CA THR A 264 32.85 11.01 40.14
C THR A 264 33.63 10.36 41.27
N GLU A 265 34.95 10.28 41.10
CA GLU A 265 35.85 9.99 42.21
C GLU A 265 35.59 11.01 43.36
N PRO A 266 35.51 10.57 44.62
CA PRO A 266 35.24 11.46 45.75
C PRO A 266 36.24 12.61 45.81
N ILE A 267 35.71 13.83 45.93
CA ILE A 267 36.55 15.03 46.01
C ILE A 267 36.76 15.38 47.47
N ASP A 268 38.02 15.32 47.91
CA ASP A 268 38.40 15.75 49.24
C ASP A 268 38.37 17.29 49.34
N ILE A 269 37.51 17.79 50.23
CA ILE A 269 37.34 19.21 50.53
C ILE A 269 37.87 19.59 51.91
N SER A 270 38.65 18.70 52.53
CA SER A 270 39.26 18.93 53.84
C SER A 270 40.11 20.20 53.85
N SER A 271 39.78 21.14 54.74
CA SER A 271 40.51 22.40 54.93
C SER A 271 40.53 23.36 53.73
N VAL A 272 39.64 23.19 52.75
CA VAL A 272 39.53 24.09 51.61
C VAL A 272 38.92 25.44 52.01
N ASN A 273 39.57 26.54 51.65
CA ASN A 273 39.13 27.93 51.90
C ASN A 273 39.07 28.82 50.64
N THR A 274 39.45 28.28 49.48
CA THR A 274 39.37 28.92 48.15
C THR A 274 38.64 28.01 47.16
N PRO A 275 38.00 28.57 46.11
CA PRO A 275 37.37 27.76 45.08
C PRO A 275 38.35 26.77 44.44
N ILE A 276 37.91 25.53 44.29
CA ILE A 276 38.69 24.47 43.63
C ILE A 276 38.08 24.17 42.27
N GLN A 277 38.94 24.01 41.26
CA GLN A 277 38.55 23.61 39.92
C GLN A 277 39.45 22.47 39.45
N GLY A 278 38.84 21.39 38.97
CA GLY A 278 39.57 20.20 38.54
C GLY A 278 38.81 19.41 37.49
N THR A 279 39.53 18.48 36.85
CA THR A 279 38.96 17.48 35.95
C THR A 279 39.04 16.14 36.67
N TYR A 280 37.90 15.50 36.87
CA TYR A 280 37.78 14.26 37.65
C TYR A 280 37.29 13.12 36.75
N ASN A 281 37.75 11.90 37.04
CA ASN A 281 37.30 10.71 36.33
C ASN A 281 35.90 10.30 36.80
N LEU A 282 35.13 9.75 35.87
CA LEU A 282 33.81 9.19 36.16
C LEU A 282 33.94 7.71 36.53
N VAL A 283 33.23 7.31 37.59
CA VAL A 283 33.14 5.91 38.02
C VAL A 283 32.00 5.25 37.23
N LEU A 284 32.36 4.56 36.15
CA LEU A 284 31.41 3.86 35.29
C LEU A 284 31.22 2.40 35.76
N PRO A 285 29.97 1.92 35.90
CA PRO A 285 29.70 0.51 36.15
C PRO A 285 30.22 -0.40 35.02
N ASN A 286 30.54 -1.65 35.36
CA ASN A 286 30.99 -2.63 34.38
C ASN A 286 29.97 -2.83 33.25
N GLY A 287 30.44 -2.81 32.00
CA GLY A 287 29.60 -3.00 30.81
C GLY A 287 28.91 -1.74 30.30
N ILE A 288 29.18 -0.57 30.89
CA ILE A 288 28.73 0.73 30.41
C ILE A 288 29.91 1.50 29.80
N SER A 289 29.69 2.08 28.63
CA SER A 289 30.56 3.09 28.01
C SER A 289 29.88 4.46 28.08
N SER A 290 30.67 5.53 28.16
CA SER A 290 30.17 6.91 28.16
C SER A 290 30.78 7.68 26.98
N ASN A 291 30.08 8.71 26.50
CA ASN A 291 30.61 9.64 25.51
C ASN A 291 31.77 10.49 26.05
N VAL A 292 31.86 10.64 27.38
CA VAL A 292 32.92 11.37 28.09
C VAL A 292 33.45 10.54 29.27
N SER A 293 34.77 10.51 29.46
CA SER A 293 35.42 9.81 30.57
C SER A 293 35.70 10.69 31.78
N THR A 294 35.68 12.02 31.59
CA THR A 294 36.02 13.02 32.61
C THR A 294 35.02 14.16 32.64
N VAL A 295 34.82 14.76 33.81
CA VAL A 295 33.97 15.95 34.01
C VAL A 295 34.76 17.07 34.68
N ARG A 296 34.51 18.32 34.27
CA ARG A 296 35.08 19.49 34.96
C ARG A 296 34.17 19.88 36.10
N ILE A 297 34.73 19.95 37.30
CA ILE A 297 34.02 20.33 38.52
C ILE A 297 34.64 21.60 39.07
N LYS A 298 33.77 22.54 39.44
CA LYS A 298 34.11 23.75 40.18
C LYS A 298 33.30 23.76 41.48
N ILE A 299 34.00 23.81 42.61
CA ILE A 299 33.39 23.91 43.94
C ILE A 299 33.71 25.30 44.47
N ASP A 300 32.67 26.11 44.62
CA ASP A 300 32.77 27.45 45.21
C ASP A 300 32.46 27.34 46.71
N VAL A 301 33.37 27.85 47.54
CA VAL A 301 33.23 27.93 49.00
C VAL A 301 33.09 29.39 49.43
N GLN A 302 32.26 29.64 50.43
CA GLN A 302 32.05 30.98 51.00
C GLN A 302 32.21 30.96 52.51
N LYS A 303 32.44 32.13 53.11
CA LYS A 303 32.45 32.24 54.58
C LYS A 303 31.04 31.97 55.10
N LYS A 304 30.96 31.17 56.16
CA LYS A 304 29.72 30.86 56.87
C LYS A 304 29.21 32.13 57.55
N GLU A 305 28.05 32.62 57.12
CA GLU A 305 27.39 33.73 57.82
C GLU A 305 26.85 33.21 59.14
N ASN A 306 27.44 33.64 60.26
CA ASN A 306 26.85 33.42 61.57
C ASN A 306 25.59 34.30 61.67
N THR A 307 24.41 33.67 61.64
CA THR A 307 23.17 34.30 62.10
C THR A 307 23.10 34.28 63.61
#